data_AF-A0A497NJ41-F1
#
_entry.id   AF-A0A497NJ41-F1
#
_cell.length_a   1.000
_cell.length_b   1.000
_cell.length_c   1.000
_cell.angle_alpha   90.00
_cell.angle_beta   90.00
_cell.angle_gamma   90.00
#
_symmetry.space_group_name_H-M   'P 1'
#
loop_
_entity.id
_entity.type
_entity.pdbx_description
1 polymer ?
#
loop_
_entity_poly.entity_id
_entity_poly.type
_entity_poly.pdbx_seq_one_letter_code
_entity_poly.pdbx_strand_id
1 'polypeptide(L)'
;MVRFQSRFMGVDPVLGVEMNSTEEVACIDYDFASTYLKALRGSNLIIPKPDKPFLISVWEEDLKHAVEIALKLKKMNFELVATEETANVLVGVGISDVKVLKKLSDRDAGDSIIDYLHNRQIGLIIHNPTFGDKAGSAEGYALQRMAVELLIPMMTNIGSARALVNSMEKNGYDSSSQVLLLNDLLKNTPYQNTYSK
;
A
#
# COMPACT_ATOMS: atom_id res chain seq x y z
N MET A 1 7.34 -4.24 -5.90
CA MET A 1 5.87 -4.34 -5.79
C MET A 1 5.45 -5.80 -5.93
N VAL A 2 4.55 -6.26 -5.08
CA VAL A 2 4.36 -7.67 -4.66
C VAL A 2 3.80 -8.61 -5.75
N ARG A 3 3.29 -8.09 -6.87
CA ARG A 3 2.62 -8.91 -7.89
C ARG A 3 3.55 -9.87 -8.65
N PHE A 4 4.84 -9.55 -8.80
CA PHE A 4 5.80 -10.47 -9.43
C PHE A 4 5.98 -11.77 -8.61
N GLN A 5 5.96 -11.67 -7.28
CA GLN A 5 6.12 -12.84 -6.39
C GLN A 5 4.96 -13.83 -6.49
N SER A 6 3.79 -13.42 -7.02
CA SER A 6 2.67 -14.33 -7.28
C SER A 6 3.00 -15.43 -8.31
N ARG A 7 4.06 -15.25 -9.12
CA ARG A 7 4.53 -16.26 -10.07
C ARG A 7 5.28 -17.42 -9.43
N PHE A 8 5.74 -17.26 -8.18
CA PHE A 8 6.49 -18.28 -7.45
C PHE A 8 5.80 -18.57 -6.11
N MET A 9 4.82 -19.48 -6.13
CA MET A 9 4.18 -19.93 -4.89
C MET A 9 5.20 -20.54 -3.94
N GLY A 10 5.32 -19.98 -2.73
CA GLY A 10 6.25 -20.44 -1.69
C GLY A 10 7.53 -19.61 -1.52
N VAL A 11 7.77 -18.59 -2.36
CA VAL A 11 8.89 -17.65 -2.17
C VAL A 11 8.48 -16.53 -1.22
N ASP A 12 9.41 -16.14 -0.34
CA ASP A 12 9.20 -15.05 0.62
C ASP A 12 8.96 -13.70 -0.09
N PRO A 13 7.82 -13.02 0.17
CA PRO A 13 7.53 -11.74 -0.44
C PRO A 13 8.28 -10.53 0.15
N VAL A 14 9.08 -10.73 1.21
CA VAL A 14 9.78 -9.64 1.91
C VAL A 14 10.82 -8.97 1.01
N LEU A 15 10.90 -7.64 1.11
CA LEU A 15 11.93 -6.84 0.47
C LEU A 15 13.25 -7.03 1.22
N GLY A 16 14.25 -7.61 0.56
CA GLY A 16 15.63 -7.74 1.08
C GLY A 16 16.62 -6.87 0.31
N VAL A 17 17.90 -6.98 0.68
CA VAL A 17 19.01 -6.37 -0.09
C VAL A 17 19.16 -7.02 -1.46
N GLU A 18 18.66 -8.25 -1.62
CA GLU A 18 18.63 -8.98 -2.89
C GLU A 18 17.53 -8.45 -3.82
N MET A 19 17.90 -8.17 -5.08
CA MET A 19 16.97 -7.64 -6.08
C MET A 19 16.06 -8.76 -6.61
N ASN A 20 14.87 -8.87 -6.06
CA ASN A 20 13.84 -9.84 -6.48
C ASN A 20 12.86 -9.29 -7.54
N SER A 21 13.07 -8.07 -8.04
CA SER A 21 12.26 -7.45 -9.10
C SER A 21 12.79 -7.77 -10.50
N THR A 22 11.91 -8.01 -11.46
CA THR A 22 12.27 -8.23 -12.88
C THR A 22 11.72 -7.17 -13.83
N GLU A 23 10.80 -6.33 -13.34
CA GLU A 23 10.15 -5.29 -14.13
C GLU A 23 10.35 -3.94 -13.45
N GLU A 24 10.61 -2.93 -14.26
CA GLU A 24 10.76 -1.54 -13.86
C GLU A 24 9.77 -0.69 -14.64
N VAL A 25 9.16 0.28 -13.97
CA VAL A 25 8.20 1.21 -14.58
C VAL A 25 8.67 2.62 -14.30
N ALA A 26 9.03 3.34 -15.36
CA ALA A 26 9.32 4.76 -15.29
C ALA A 26 8.08 5.56 -15.71
N CYS A 27 7.72 6.56 -14.93
CA CYS A 27 6.61 7.47 -15.22
C CYS A 27 7.08 8.91 -15.04
N ILE A 28 6.55 9.82 -15.85
CA ILE A 28 6.84 11.25 -15.78
C ILE A 28 5.52 12.02 -15.76
N ASP A 29 5.45 13.01 -14.87
CA ASP A 29 4.38 13.99 -14.79
C ASP A 29 4.92 15.32 -14.24
N TYR A 30 4.10 16.37 -14.23
CA TYR A 30 4.46 17.69 -13.72
C TYR A 30 4.60 17.74 -12.20
N ASP A 31 4.01 16.78 -11.49
CA ASP A 31 4.08 16.70 -10.04
C ASP A 31 4.24 15.26 -9.53
N PHE A 32 4.80 15.16 -8.32
CA PHE A 32 5.10 13.88 -7.70
C PHE A 32 3.86 13.01 -7.51
N ALA A 33 2.72 13.58 -7.08
CA ALA A 33 1.53 12.80 -6.78
C ALA A 33 0.97 12.14 -8.04
N SER A 34 0.91 12.87 -9.15
CA SER A 34 0.44 12.34 -10.43
C SER A 34 1.40 11.28 -10.97
N THR A 35 2.70 11.55 -10.86
CA THR A 35 3.76 10.60 -11.25
C THR A 35 3.68 9.30 -10.44
N TYR A 36 3.47 9.40 -9.13
CA TYR A 36 3.43 8.25 -8.23
C TYR A 36 2.20 7.36 -8.49
N LEU A 37 1.01 7.95 -8.66
CA LEU A 37 -0.20 7.20 -9.03
C LEU A 37 -0.04 6.52 -10.40
N LYS A 38 0.57 7.20 -11.37
CA LYS A 38 0.91 6.62 -12.68
C LYS A 38 1.85 5.43 -12.54
N ALA A 39 2.92 5.57 -11.74
CA ALA A 39 3.90 4.50 -11.52
C ALA A 39 3.25 3.27 -10.86
N LEU A 40 2.39 3.48 -9.86
CA LEU A 40 1.67 2.39 -9.20
C LEU A 40 0.71 1.68 -10.16
N ARG A 41 -0.06 2.43 -10.96
CA ARG A 41 -0.94 1.84 -11.98
C ARG A 41 -0.14 1.11 -13.07
N GLY A 42 0.95 1.70 -13.54
CA GLY A 42 1.83 1.11 -14.55
C GLY A 42 2.53 -0.16 -14.08
N SER A 43 2.78 -0.28 -12.78
CA SER A 43 3.28 -1.52 -12.17
C SER A 43 2.16 -2.53 -11.84
N ASN A 44 0.93 -2.26 -12.26
CA ASN A 44 -0.27 -3.08 -12.06
C ASN A 44 -0.79 -3.15 -10.61
N LEU A 45 -0.58 -2.10 -9.80
CA LEU A 45 -1.28 -1.93 -8.52
C LEU A 45 -2.65 -1.31 -8.76
N ILE A 46 -3.66 -2.00 -8.26
CA ILE A 46 -5.04 -1.52 -8.27
C ILE A 46 -5.24 -0.68 -7.02
N ILE A 47 -5.53 0.61 -7.20
CA ILE A 47 -5.92 1.50 -6.10
C ILE A 47 -7.38 1.16 -5.76
N PRO A 48 -7.70 0.84 -4.50
CA PRO A 48 -9.05 0.46 -4.13
C PRO A 48 -10.01 1.64 -4.25
N LYS A 49 -11.27 1.32 -4.55
CA LYS A 49 -12.39 2.26 -4.44
C LYS A 49 -12.91 2.27 -3.00
N PRO A 50 -13.69 3.28 -2.58
CA PRO A 50 -14.20 3.39 -1.20
C PRO A 50 -15.12 2.24 -0.75
N ASP A 51 -15.54 1.36 -1.65
CA ASP A 51 -16.34 0.16 -1.34
C ASP A 51 -15.54 -0.96 -0.66
N LYS A 52 -14.21 -0.83 -0.59
CA LYS A 52 -13.34 -1.79 0.11
C LYS A 52 -12.47 -1.10 1.17
N PRO A 53 -12.43 -1.63 2.41
CA PRO A 53 -11.60 -1.07 3.45
C PRO A 53 -10.10 -1.20 3.19
N PHE A 54 -9.33 -0.29 3.80
CA PHE A 54 -7.90 -0.44 4.00
C PHE A 54 -7.63 -1.22 5.28
N LEU A 55 -6.78 -2.24 5.22
CA LEU A 55 -6.23 -2.90 6.41
C LEU A 55 -4.95 -2.19 6.85
N ILE A 56 -4.91 -1.67 8.08
CA ILE A 56 -3.72 -1.07 8.67
C ILE A 56 -3.22 -1.99 9.79
N SER A 57 -2.05 -2.59 9.59
CA SER A 57 -1.39 -3.49 10.54
C SER A 57 0.08 -3.14 10.62
N VAL A 58 0.42 -2.19 11.50
CA VAL A 58 1.77 -1.63 11.62
C VAL A 58 2.34 -1.84 13.03
N TRP A 59 3.65 -1.64 13.15
CA TRP A 59 4.35 -1.66 14.43
C TRP A 59 4.24 -0.31 15.15
N GLU A 60 4.64 -0.31 16.43
CA GLU A 60 4.53 0.84 17.30
C GLU A 60 5.23 2.09 16.74
N GLU A 61 6.38 1.90 16.11
CA GLU A 61 7.22 2.96 15.55
C GLU A 61 6.52 3.71 14.40
N ASP A 62 5.62 3.02 13.69
CA ASP A 62 4.90 3.56 12.53
C ASP A 62 3.51 4.09 12.88
N LEU A 63 3.04 3.93 14.13
CA LEU A 63 1.69 4.33 14.55
C LEU A 63 1.39 5.80 14.27
N LYS A 64 2.36 6.69 14.50
CA LYS A 64 2.20 8.12 14.21
C LYS A 64 1.86 8.37 12.73
N HIS A 65 2.55 7.66 11.83
CA HIS A 65 2.30 7.77 10.40
C HIS A 65 1.00 7.06 9.99
N ALA A 66 0.65 5.96 10.66
CA ALA A 66 -0.63 5.29 10.45
C ALA A 66 -1.82 6.19 10.82
N VAL A 67 -1.72 6.99 11.90
CA VAL A 67 -2.72 8.00 12.25
C VAL A 67 -2.88 9.04 11.13
N GLU A 68 -1.78 9.60 10.63
CA GLU A 68 -1.82 10.57 9.53
C GLU A 68 -2.51 10.00 8.28
N ILE A 69 -2.20 8.75 7.94
CA ILE A 69 -2.80 8.01 6.83
C ILE A 69 -4.30 7.79 7.07
N ALA A 70 -4.66 7.27 8.24
CA ALA A 70 -6.03 6.95 8.60
C ALA A 70 -6.94 8.18 8.54
N LEU A 71 -6.49 9.33 9.06
CA LEU A 71 -7.24 10.58 8.99
C LEU A 71 -7.57 10.99 7.55
N LYS A 72 -6.60 10.88 6.63
CA LYS A 72 -6.80 11.21 5.22
C LYS A 72 -7.72 10.22 4.52
N LEU A 73 -7.57 8.93 4.80
CA LEU A 73 -8.44 7.89 4.27
C LEU A 73 -9.90 8.11 4.71
N LYS A 74 -10.15 8.43 5.99
CA LYS A 74 -11.51 8.76 6.46
C LYS A 74 -12.06 10.02 5.80
N LYS A 75 -11.25 11.07 5.59
CA LYS A 75 -11.67 12.27 4.83
C LYS A 75 -12.09 11.94 3.40
N MET A 76 -11.52 10.89 2.81
CA MET A 76 -11.87 10.38 1.49
C MET A 76 -12.98 9.30 1.52
N ASN A 77 -13.64 9.11 2.67
CA ASN A 77 -14.72 8.12 2.91
C ASN A 77 -14.32 6.66 2.73
N PHE A 78 -13.04 6.31 2.94
CA PHE A 78 -12.64 4.91 3.02
C PHE A 78 -12.97 4.32 4.39
N GLU A 79 -13.45 3.09 4.40
CA GLU A 79 -13.52 2.27 5.61
C GLU A 79 -12.12 1.82 6.03
N LEU A 80 -11.92 1.68 7.34
CA LEU A 80 -10.66 1.23 7.91
C LEU A 80 -10.90 -0.02 8.74
N VAL A 81 -10.04 -1.01 8.51
CA VAL A 81 -9.90 -2.17 9.39
C VAL A 81 -8.47 -2.21 9.92
N ALA A 82 -8.27 -2.64 11.16
CA ALA A 82 -6.95 -2.64 11.77
C ALA A 82 -6.79 -3.75 12.80
N THR A 83 -5.55 -4.13 13.11
CA THR A 83 -5.26 -4.97 14.28
C THR A 83 -5.58 -4.22 15.57
N GLU A 84 -5.81 -4.95 16.66
CA GLU A 84 -6.21 -4.40 17.96
C GLU A 84 -5.34 -3.23 18.40
N GLU A 85 -4.01 -3.39 18.38
CA GLU A 85 -3.08 -2.36 18.85
C GLU A 85 -3.14 -1.10 17.98
N THR A 86 -3.21 -1.27 16.65
CA THR A 86 -3.35 -0.15 15.72
C THR A 86 -4.70 0.54 15.92
N ALA A 87 -5.79 -0.22 16.01
CA ALA A 87 -7.13 0.31 16.20
C ALA A 87 -7.27 1.10 17.50
N ASN A 88 -6.70 0.61 18.60
CA ASN A 88 -6.72 1.31 19.90
C ASN A 88 -6.12 2.71 19.80
N VAL A 89 -5.01 2.85 19.07
CA VAL A 89 -4.34 4.14 18.86
C VAL A 89 -5.18 5.05 17.97
N LEU A 90 -5.77 4.52 16.89
CA LEU A 90 -6.64 5.28 15.98
C LEU A 90 -7.89 5.80 16.71
N VAL A 91 -8.51 4.95 17.54
CA VAL A 91 -9.67 5.33 18.36
C VAL A 91 -9.27 6.39 19.39
N GLY A 92 -8.10 6.24 20.03
CA GLY A 92 -7.57 7.20 21.01
C GLY A 92 -7.36 8.61 20.46
N VAL A 93 -7.16 8.76 19.14
CA VAL A 93 -7.03 10.07 18.47
C VAL A 93 -8.33 10.55 17.80
N GLY A 94 -9.45 9.88 18.06
CA GLY A 94 -10.78 10.29 17.60
C GLY A 94 -11.28 9.64 16.32
N ILE A 95 -10.59 8.62 15.79
CA ILE A 95 -11.06 7.82 14.66
C ILE A 95 -11.83 6.61 15.19
N SER A 96 -13.09 6.83 15.58
CA SER A 96 -13.93 5.80 16.23
C SER A 96 -14.46 4.73 15.27
N ASP A 97 -14.55 5.05 13.98
CA ASP A 97 -15.10 4.15 12.95
C ASP A 97 -13.99 3.35 12.24
N VAL A 98 -13.32 2.51 13.04
CA VAL A 98 -12.31 1.52 12.63
C VAL A 98 -12.75 0.16 13.14
N LYS A 99 -12.89 -0.82 12.24
CA LYS A 99 -13.23 -2.19 12.64
C LYS A 99 -11.96 -2.93 13.08
N VAL A 100 -12.00 -3.49 14.28
CA VAL A 100 -10.91 -4.33 14.79
C VAL A 100 -11.00 -5.71 14.16
N LEU A 101 -9.90 -6.18 13.56
CA LEU A 101 -9.76 -7.54 13.08
C LEU A 101 -8.72 -8.28 13.92
N LYS A 102 -9.07 -9.52 14.30
CA LYS A 102 -8.17 -10.40 15.04
C LYS A 102 -7.01 -10.87 14.15
N LYS A 103 -5.85 -11.12 14.78
CA LYS A 103 -4.66 -11.59 14.07
C LYS A 103 -4.86 -13.03 13.59
N LEU A 104 -3.95 -13.48 12.73
CA LEU A 104 -4.00 -14.81 12.11
C LEU A 104 -3.90 -15.96 13.14
N SER A 105 -3.23 -15.71 14.26
CA SER A 105 -2.97 -16.70 15.32
C SER A 105 -4.17 -16.88 16.27
N ASP A 106 -5.10 -15.93 16.29
CA ASP A 106 -6.26 -15.96 17.17
C ASP A 106 -7.26 -17.00 16.67
N ARG A 107 -7.55 -18.01 17.49
CA ARG A 107 -8.46 -19.13 17.15
C ARG A 107 -9.90 -18.93 17.63
N ASP A 108 -10.19 -17.79 18.26
CA ASP A 108 -11.49 -17.51 18.87
C ASP A 108 -12.51 -17.00 17.84
N ALA A 109 -13.80 -17.20 18.14
CA ALA A 109 -14.88 -16.64 17.33
C ALA A 109 -14.78 -15.10 17.20
N GLY A 110 -14.97 -14.57 15.99
CA GLY A 110 -14.93 -13.14 15.68
C GLY A 110 -14.48 -12.86 14.25
N ASP A 111 -14.46 -11.57 13.86
CA ASP A 111 -13.96 -11.15 12.55
C ASP A 111 -12.42 -11.26 12.49
N SER A 112 -11.90 -12.20 11.70
CA SER A 112 -10.46 -12.40 11.49
C SER A 112 -9.96 -11.69 10.23
N ILE A 113 -8.70 -11.25 10.25
CA ILE A 113 -8.00 -10.80 9.04
C ILE A 113 -8.05 -11.90 7.96
N ILE A 114 -7.93 -13.17 8.35
CA ILE A 114 -7.96 -14.32 7.42
C ILE A 114 -9.27 -14.34 6.62
N ASP A 115 -10.41 -14.18 7.28
CA ASP A 115 -11.72 -14.21 6.64
C ASP A 115 -11.89 -13.04 5.67
N TYR A 116 -11.47 -11.85 6.08
CA TYR A 116 -11.52 -10.64 5.26
C TYR A 116 -10.65 -10.77 3.99
N LEU A 117 -9.49 -11.42 4.10
CA LEU A 117 -8.62 -11.70 2.97
C LEU A 117 -9.24 -12.74 2.04
N HIS A 118 -9.70 -13.89 2.56
CA HIS A 118 -10.32 -14.95 1.74
C HIS A 118 -11.57 -14.47 1.02
N ASN A 119 -12.39 -13.63 1.68
CA ASN A 119 -13.58 -13.03 1.09
C ASN A 119 -13.26 -11.82 0.18
N ARG A 120 -11.98 -11.46 0.00
CA ARG A 120 -11.50 -10.34 -0.84
C ARG A 120 -12.16 -9.01 -0.49
N GLN A 121 -12.47 -8.83 0.80
CA GLN A 121 -13.12 -7.63 1.33
C GLN A 121 -12.11 -6.50 1.49
N ILE A 122 -10.83 -6.80 1.73
CA ILE A 122 -9.79 -5.78 1.84
C ILE A 122 -9.38 -5.26 0.45
N GLY A 123 -9.32 -3.93 0.31
CA GLY A 123 -8.91 -3.25 -0.90
C GLY A 123 -7.39 -3.06 -1.00
N LEU A 124 -6.75 -2.70 0.11
CA LEU A 124 -5.30 -2.56 0.21
C LEU A 124 -4.83 -2.78 1.65
N ILE A 125 -3.67 -3.44 1.80
CA ILE A 125 -3.03 -3.68 3.09
C ILE A 125 -1.84 -2.73 3.26
N ILE A 126 -1.78 -2.04 4.40
CA ILE A 126 -0.63 -1.27 4.85
C ILE A 126 0.01 -2.05 6.00
N HIS A 127 1.19 -2.58 5.74
CA HIS A 127 1.97 -3.38 6.68
C HIS A 127 3.43 -2.95 6.59
N ASN A 128 4.19 -3.06 7.68
CA ASN A 128 5.64 -2.89 7.62
C ASN A 128 6.29 -4.16 8.18
N PRO A 129 7.07 -4.92 7.39
CA PRO A 129 7.80 -6.06 7.91
C PRO A 129 8.98 -5.57 8.76
N THR A 130 9.08 -6.05 10.01
CA THR A 130 10.22 -5.75 10.88
C THR A 130 11.18 -6.94 10.90
N PHE A 131 12.47 -6.64 10.79
CA PHE A 131 13.54 -7.62 10.92
C PHE A 131 13.99 -7.69 12.38
N GLY A 132 13.60 -8.70 13.14
CA GLY A 132 14.14 -8.91 14.49
C GLY A 132 13.30 -9.77 15.43
N ASP A 133 11.99 -9.56 15.46
CA ASP A 133 11.09 -10.32 16.34
C ASP A 133 10.56 -11.57 15.64
N LYS A 134 10.96 -12.77 16.08
CA LYS A 134 10.66 -14.05 15.41
C LYS A 134 9.15 -14.34 15.34
N ALA A 135 8.38 -13.95 16.36
CA ALA A 135 6.95 -14.27 16.42
C ALA A 135 6.12 -13.31 15.54
N GLY A 136 6.27 -11.99 15.73
CA GLY A 136 5.60 -11.01 14.87
C GLY A 136 6.11 -11.03 13.43
N SER A 137 7.35 -11.48 13.19
CA SER A 137 7.85 -11.77 11.84
C SER A 137 7.11 -12.95 11.20
N ALA A 138 6.79 -14.02 11.94
CA ALA A 138 6.06 -15.16 11.39
C ALA A 138 4.60 -14.81 11.03
N GLU A 139 3.91 -14.03 11.86
CA GLU A 139 2.56 -13.57 11.55
C GLU A 139 2.54 -12.56 10.40
N GLY A 140 3.44 -11.56 10.43
CA GLY A 140 3.60 -10.62 9.34
C GLY A 140 3.95 -11.31 8.02
N TYR A 141 4.77 -12.36 8.07
CA TYR A 141 5.09 -13.20 6.92
C TYR A 141 3.86 -13.94 6.38
N ALA A 142 3.04 -14.54 7.26
CA ALA A 142 1.82 -15.23 6.86
C ALA A 142 0.80 -14.26 6.22
N LEU A 143 0.67 -13.04 6.77
CA LEU A 143 -0.15 -11.98 6.17
C LEU A 143 0.33 -11.63 4.76
N GLN A 144 1.63 -11.38 4.61
CA GLN A 144 2.21 -11.03 3.31
C GLN A 144 2.02 -12.14 2.28
N ARG A 145 2.25 -13.40 2.68
CA ARG A 145 2.07 -14.57 1.82
C ARG A 145 0.63 -14.70 1.35
N MET A 146 -0.35 -14.61 2.25
CA MET A 146 -1.77 -14.67 1.86
C MET A 146 -2.16 -13.50 0.96
N ALA A 147 -1.66 -12.29 1.22
CA ALA A 147 -1.91 -11.14 0.35
C ALA A 147 -1.41 -11.39 -1.08
N VAL A 148 -0.23 -12.01 -1.23
CA VAL A 148 0.33 -12.41 -2.53
C VAL A 148 -0.55 -13.47 -3.19
N GLU A 149 -0.86 -14.56 -2.48
CA GLU A 149 -1.64 -15.69 -2.98
C GLU A 149 -3.06 -15.27 -3.41
N LEU A 150 -3.66 -14.34 -2.68
CA LEU A 150 -4.99 -13.81 -2.95
C LEU A 150 -4.97 -12.59 -3.87
N LEU A 151 -3.80 -12.12 -4.35
CA LEU A 151 -3.65 -10.95 -5.20
C LEU A 151 -4.25 -9.67 -4.59
N ILE A 152 -4.15 -9.51 -3.28
CA ILE A 152 -4.58 -8.32 -2.55
C ILE A 152 -3.42 -7.31 -2.53
N PRO A 153 -3.61 -6.07 -3.03
CA PRO A 153 -2.57 -5.05 -3.01
C PRO A 153 -2.04 -4.81 -1.59
N MET A 154 -0.72 -4.73 -1.45
CA MET A 154 -0.08 -4.50 -0.16
C MET A 154 1.09 -3.53 -0.33
N MET A 155 1.17 -2.58 0.60
CA MET A 155 2.31 -1.69 0.79
C MET A 155 3.07 -2.14 2.02
N THR A 156 4.34 -2.53 1.83
CA THR A 156 5.25 -3.00 2.88
C THR A 156 6.12 -1.89 3.48
N ASN A 157 5.83 -0.62 3.16
CA ASN A 157 6.62 0.53 3.59
C ASN A 157 5.68 1.70 3.90
N ILE A 158 5.79 2.25 5.11
CA ILE A 158 4.89 3.31 5.58
C ILE A 158 5.03 4.61 4.77
N GLY A 159 6.24 4.93 4.32
CA GLY A 159 6.51 6.11 3.49
C GLY A 159 5.85 6.02 2.12
N SER A 160 5.88 4.84 1.50
CA SER A 160 5.17 4.55 0.25
C SER A 160 3.65 4.60 0.42
N ALA A 161 3.13 4.03 1.51
CA ALA A 161 1.70 4.12 1.84
C ALA A 161 1.26 5.59 2.04
N ARG A 162 2.06 6.39 2.75
CA ARG A 162 1.81 7.82 2.93
C ARG A 162 1.84 8.58 1.61
N ALA A 163 2.81 8.29 0.75
CA ALA A 163 2.89 8.88 -0.59
C ALA A 163 1.65 8.54 -1.43
N LEU A 164 1.16 7.30 -1.38
CA LEU A 164 -0.05 6.87 -2.07
C LEU A 164 -1.26 7.69 -1.58
N VAL A 165 -1.49 7.73 -0.27
CA VAL A 165 -2.66 8.40 0.32
C VAL A 165 -2.64 9.91 0.07
N ASN A 166 -1.47 10.54 0.19
CA ASN A 166 -1.30 11.96 -0.19
C ASN A 166 -1.62 12.20 -1.67
N SER A 167 -1.22 11.26 -2.53
CA SER A 167 -1.47 11.39 -3.96
C SER A 167 -2.95 11.18 -4.30
N MET A 168 -3.62 10.24 -3.64
CA MET A 168 -5.06 10.02 -3.74
C MET A 168 -5.85 11.25 -3.26
N GLU A 169 -5.44 11.87 -2.15
CA GLU A 169 -6.09 13.07 -1.61
C GLU A 169 -5.98 14.26 -2.58
N LYS A 170 -4.81 14.44 -3.21
CA LYS A 170 -4.56 15.55 -4.14
C LYS A 170 -5.26 15.36 -5.50
N ASN A 171 -5.15 14.17 -6.08
CA ASN A 171 -5.53 13.94 -7.47
C ASN A 171 -6.80 13.12 -7.63
N GLY A 172 -7.33 12.52 -6.56
CA GLY A 172 -8.42 11.53 -6.61
C GLY A 172 -7.90 10.12 -6.85
N TYR A 173 -8.60 9.13 -6.30
CA TYR A 173 -8.24 7.71 -6.42
C TYR A 173 -8.59 7.10 -7.80
N ASP A 174 -9.63 7.61 -8.47
CA ASP A 174 -10.14 7.11 -9.77
C ASP A 174 -9.81 8.05 -10.95
N SER A 175 -9.02 9.10 -10.73
CA SER A 175 -8.76 10.08 -11.78
C SER A 175 -7.95 9.48 -12.91
N SER A 176 -8.39 9.69 -14.16
CA SER A 176 -7.67 9.22 -15.34
C SER A 176 -6.31 9.89 -15.45
N SER A 177 -5.26 9.10 -15.66
CA SER A 177 -3.91 9.62 -15.85
C SER A 177 -3.81 10.35 -17.19
N GLN A 178 -3.37 11.61 -17.19
CA GLN A 178 -3.09 12.33 -18.43
C GLN A 178 -1.95 11.64 -19.21
N VAL A 179 -2.12 11.44 -20.52
CA VAL A 179 -1.08 10.89 -21.39
C VAL A 179 -0.37 12.06 -22.07
N LEU A 180 0.93 12.17 -21.85
CA LEU A 180 1.78 13.21 -22.42
C LEU A 180 2.83 12.56 -23.32
N LEU A 181 3.15 13.21 -24.44
CA LEU A 181 4.27 12.78 -25.27
C LEU A 181 5.57 13.12 -24.57
N LEU A 182 6.52 12.18 -24.57
CA LEU A 182 7.85 12.40 -23.99
C LEU A 182 8.53 13.62 -24.62
N ASN A 183 8.39 13.80 -25.93
CA ASN A 183 8.93 14.95 -26.64
C ASN A 183 8.37 16.29 -26.11
N ASP A 184 7.10 16.33 -25.70
CA ASP A 184 6.50 17.54 -25.14
C ASP A 184 7.02 17.84 -23.73
N LEU A 185 7.31 16.80 -22.94
CA LEU A 185 7.92 16.95 -21.62
C LEU A 185 9.38 17.40 -21.70
N LEU A 186 10.13 16.87 -22.67
CA LEU A 186 11.55 17.21 -22.86
C LEU A 186 11.74 18.62 -23.43
N LYS A 187 10.70 19.24 -24.01
CA LYS A 187 10.76 20.60 -24.57
C LYS A 187 11.21 21.67 -23.57
N ASN A 188 10.92 21.47 -22.28
CA ASN A 188 11.24 22.43 -21.22
C ASN A 188 12.44 22.00 -20.36
N THR A 189 13.25 21.04 -20.83
CA THR A 189 14.40 20.52 -20.08
C THR A 189 15.71 21.16 -20.55
N PRO A 190 16.71 21.34 -19.66
CA PRO A 190 18.01 21.92 -20.01
C PRO A 190 18.85 21.05 -20.97
N TYR A 191 18.39 19.83 -21.30
CA TYR A 191 19.11 18.84 -22.11
C TYR A 191 18.84 18.94 -23.62
N GLN A 192 18.07 19.94 -24.07
CA GLN A 192 17.75 20.08 -25.50
C GLN A 192 18.97 20.35 -26.40
N ASN A 193 20.08 20.83 -25.85
CA ASN A 193 21.26 21.24 -26.64
C ASN A 193 22.43 20.24 -26.66
N THR A 194 22.33 19.07 -26.03
CA THR A 194 23.48 18.14 -25.93
C THR A 194 23.63 17.17 -27.11
N TYR A 195 22.71 17.17 -28.08
CA TYR A 195 22.74 16.23 -29.23
C TYR A 195 22.54 16.88 -30.60
N SER A 196 22.76 18.18 -30.74
CA SER A 196 22.92 18.79 -32.07
C SER A 196 24.42 18.83 -32.39
N LYS A 197 24.80 18.17 -33.49
CA LYS A 197 26.16 18.09 -34.03
C LYS A 197 26.81 19.46 -34.23
#